data_AF-A0A3M1TJE8-F1
#
_entry.id   AF-A0A3M1TJE8-F1
#
_cell.length_a   1.000
_cell.length_b   1.000
_cell.length_c   1.000
_cell.angle_alpha   90.00
_cell.angle_beta   90.00
_cell.angle_gamma   90.00
#
_symmetry.space_group_name_H-M   'P 1'
#
loop_
_entity.id
_entity.type
_entity.pdbx_description
1 polymer ?
#
loop_
_entity_poly.entity_id
_entity_poly.type
_entity_poly.pdbx_seq_one_letter_code
_entity_poly.pdbx_strand_id
1 'polypeptide(L)'
;QTSARQAKQTSARQAKQTSARQAKQTSARRAKQTSARLARPNGNEGGAPRPSSSSGRVTFKVHGSSSRLRPATGGLPPSYHRLAGPEYGLYLRGRARLREGRAVLELPPHFVESIQPDTLTVHLTPTADCRGLYVSARGADRVVVAELAGGRSAASFDYLLLAQRRSAS
;
A
#
# COMPACT_ATOMS: atom_id res chain seq x y z
N GLN A 1 16.89 54.59 14.22
CA GLN A 1 15.79 54.01 13.41
C GLN A 1 15.60 52.50 13.64
N THR A 2 15.84 51.96 14.84
CA THR A 2 15.91 50.50 15.08
C THR A 2 14.72 49.92 15.85
N SER A 3 13.92 50.75 16.54
CA SER A 3 12.85 50.31 17.45
C SER A 3 11.55 49.88 16.75
N ALA A 4 11.15 50.55 15.66
CA ALA A 4 9.87 50.27 14.97
C ALA A 4 9.85 48.94 14.17
N ARG A 5 11.02 48.42 13.78
CA ARG A 5 11.12 47.16 13.00
C ARG A 5 10.95 45.91 13.88
N GLN A 6 11.43 45.96 15.14
CA GLN A 6 11.30 44.84 16.07
C GLN A 6 9.86 44.68 16.58
N ALA A 7 9.14 45.79 16.83
CA ALA A 7 7.74 45.75 17.26
C ALA A 7 6.78 45.17 16.20
N LYS A 8 7.07 45.34 14.90
CA LYS A 8 6.26 44.71 13.83
C LYS A 8 6.51 43.21 13.70
N GLN A 9 7.73 42.74 13.98
CA GLN A 9 8.06 41.31 13.87
C GLN A 9 7.51 40.47 15.02
N THR A 10 7.44 41.02 16.24
CA THR A 10 6.86 40.34 17.40
C THR A 10 5.34 40.20 17.30
N SER A 11 4.64 41.24 16.87
CA SER A 11 3.18 41.24 16.68
C SER A 11 2.71 40.26 15.60
N ALA A 12 3.46 40.14 14.49
CA ALA A 12 3.15 39.18 13.43
C ALA A 12 3.35 37.72 13.87
N ARG A 13 4.29 37.45 14.79
CA ARG A 13 4.58 36.11 15.31
C ARG A 13 3.51 35.65 16.31
N GLN A 14 3.03 36.57 17.17
CA GLN A 14 1.94 36.31 18.10
C GLN A 14 0.59 36.07 17.37
N ALA A 15 0.30 36.85 16.33
CA ALA A 15 -0.91 36.67 15.51
C ALA A 15 -0.95 35.32 14.75
N LYS A 16 0.19 34.79 14.31
CA LYS A 16 0.26 33.45 13.69
C LYS A 16 0.05 32.32 14.69
N GLN A 17 0.54 32.47 15.92
CA GLN A 17 0.41 31.46 16.96
C GLN A 17 -1.02 31.36 17.53
N THR A 18 -1.74 32.49 17.66
CA THR A 18 -3.15 32.49 18.11
C THR A 18 -4.10 31.89 17.06
N SER A 19 -3.91 32.20 15.78
CA SER A 19 -4.72 31.64 14.68
C SER A 19 -4.53 30.12 14.51
N ALA A 20 -3.30 29.62 14.66
CA ALA A 20 -3.02 28.18 14.61
C ALA A 20 -3.66 27.40 15.78
N ARG A 21 -3.76 28.02 16.96
CA ARG A 21 -4.36 27.41 18.15
C ARG A 21 -5.89 27.35 18.06
N GLN A 22 -6.51 28.41 17.53
CA GLN A 22 -7.96 28.46 17.29
C GLN A 22 -8.40 27.46 16.18
N ALA A 23 -7.61 27.30 15.13
CA ALA A 23 -7.89 26.33 14.05
C ALA A 23 -7.81 24.86 14.51
N LYS A 24 -6.89 24.52 15.44
CA LYS A 24 -6.79 23.18 16.04
C LYS A 24 -7.95 22.87 17.00
N GLN A 25 -8.46 23.87 17.71
CA GLN A 25 -9.60 23.68 18.63
C GLN A 25 -10.94 23.51 17.91
N THR A 26 -11.15 24.19 16.78
CA THR A 26 -12.38 24.05 15.97
C THR A 26 -12.44 22.71 15.22
N SER A 27 -11.31 22.22 14.70
CA SER A 27 -11.24 20.93 14.00
C SER A 27 -11.44 19.73 14.95
N ALA A 28 -10.88 19.78 16.16
CA ALA A 28 -11.10 18.76 17.18
C ALA A 28 -12.56 18.69 17.66
N ARG A 29 -13.25 19.84 17.74
CA ARG A 29 -14.66 19.92 18.17
C ARG A 29 -15.62 19.38 17.09
N ARG A 30 -15.31 19.62 15.81
CA ARG A 30 -16.07 19.10 14.66
C ARG A 30 -15.94 17.57 14.51
N ALA A 31 -14.75 17.01 14.79
CA ALA A 31 -14.55 15.56 14.78
C ALA A 31 -15.38 14.85 15.88
N LYS A 32 -15.40 15.40 17.11
CA LYS A 32 -16.18 14.83 18.23
C LYS A 32 -17.70 14.88 18.01
N GLN A 33 -18.23 15.93 17.36
CA GLN A 33 -19.66 16.01 17.04
C GLN A 33 -20.10 15.06 15.91
N THR A 34 -19.19 14.71 14.99
CA THR A 34 -19.49 13.80 13.88
C THR A 34 -19.55 12.35 14.34
N SER A 35 -18.69 11.95 15.28
CA SER A 35 -18.66 10.60 15.86
C SER A 35 -19.89 10.28 16.71
N ALA A 36 -20.53 11.28 17.32
CA ALA A 36 -21.72 11.09 18.15
C ALA A 36 -23.02 10.90 17.34
N ARG A 37 -23.02 11.20 16.03
CA ARG A 37 -24.24 11.12 15.20
C ARG A 37 -24.45 9.75 14.53
N LEU A 38 -23.44 8.89 14.45
CA LEU A 38 -23.54 7.56 13.82
C LEU A 38 -23.96 6.42 14.76
N ALA A 39 -24.21 6.70 16.05
CA ALA A 39 -24.66 5.71 17.01
C ALA A 39 -26.13 5.96 17.41
N ARG A 40 -27.07 5.60 16.53
CA ARG A 40 -28.48 5.37 16.91
C ARG A 40 -29.01 4.17 16.10
N PRO A 41 -29.36 3.04 16.73
CA PRO A 41 -30.12 2.00 16.05
C PRO A 41 -31.60 2.38 16.12
N ASN A 42 -32.32 2.33 14.99
CA ASN A 42 -33.78 2.34 15.00
C ASN A 42 -34.29 1.31 14.00
N GLY A 43 -35.18 0.45 14.48
CA GLY A 43 -35.68 -0.72 13.77
C GLY A 43 -36.94 -0.50 12.95
N ASN A 44 -37.27 -1.61 12.28
CA ASN A 44 -38.51 -2.11 11.70
C ASN A 44 -39.14 -1.56 10.40
N GLU A 45 -39.25 -2.53 9.48
CA GLU A 45 -40.39 -2.91 8.61
C GLU A 45 -40.45 -2.43 7.15
N GLY A 46 -40.75 -3.40 6.27
CA GLY A 46 -41.15 -3.19 4.87
C GLY A 46 -40.62 -4.25 3.91
N GLY A 47 -41.37 -5.32 3.69
CA GLY A 47 -41.03 -6.41 2.76
C GLY A 47 -41.06 -6.00 1.27
N ALA A 48 -40.17 -6.61 0.50
CA ALA A 48 -40.16 -6.62 -0.97
C ALA A 48 -39.58 -7.96 -1.47
N PRO A 49 -39.95 -8.45 -2.67
CA PRO A 49 -39.93 -9.87 -3.01
C PRO A 49 -38.53 -10.40 -3.33
N ARG A 50 -38.31 -11.69 -3.01
CA ARG A 50 -37.09 -12.45 -3.35
C ARG A 50 -37.03 -12.78 -4.85
N PRO A 51 -35.96 -12.40 -5.58
CA PRO A 51 -35.62 -13.09 -6.82
C PRO A 51 -34.94 -14.42 -6.51
N SER A 52 -35.40 -15.49 -7.16
CA SER A 52 -34.82 -16.82 -7.10
C SER A 52 -33.37 -16.81 -7.59
N SER A 53 -32.43 -17.09 -6.68
CA SER A 53 -31.02 -17.27 -7.03
C SER A 53 -30.76 -18.70 -7.52
N SER A 54 -30.55 -18.88 -8.83
CA SER A 54 -29.74 -20.00 -9.32
C SER A 54 -28.26 -19.60 -9.17
N SER A 55 -27.78 -19.58 -7.93
CA SER A 55 -26.35 -19.42 -7.65
C SER A 55 -25.64 -20.71 -8.08
N GLY A 56 -25.25 -20.76 -9.35
CA GLY A 56 -24.28 -21.72 -9.84
C GLY A 56 -22.99 -21.52 -9.07
N ARG A 57 -22.72 -22.40 -8.10
CA ARG A 57 -21.51 -22.37 -7.30
C ARG A 57 -20.34 -22.84 -8.16
N VAL A 58 -19.73 -21.91 -8.90
CA VAL A 58 -18.51 -22.19 -9.66
C VAL A 58 -17.34 -22.27 -8.68
N THR A 59 -16.96 -23.48 -8.28
CA THR A 59 -15.76 -23.71 -7.49
C THR A 59 -14.53 -23.65 -8.39
N PHE A 60 -13.80 -22.54 -8.37
CA PHE A 60 -12.46 -22.48 -8.95
C PHE A 60 -11.48 -23.22 -8.04
N LYS A 61 -11.08 -24.42 -8.43
CA LYS A 61 -10.00 -25.17 -7.77
C LYS A 61 -8.66 -24.58 -8.22
N VAL A 62 -8.10 -23.68 -7.41
CA VAL A 62 -6.72 -23.20 -7.60
C VAL A 62 -5.79 -24.36 -7.21
N HIS A 63 -5.12 -24.96 -8.19
CA HIS A 63 -4.09 -25.97 -7.96
C HIS A 63 -2.82 -25.27 -7.51
N GLY A 64 -2.76 -24.89 -6.23
CA GLY A 64 -1.50 -24.58 -5.58
C GLY A 64 -0.76 -25.90 -5.37
N SER A 65 0.24 -26.20 -6.20
CA SER A 65 1.16 -27.31 -5.95
C SER A 65 1.93 -27.02 -4.66
N SER A 66 1.49 -27.60 -3.55
CA SER A 66 2.32 -27.67 -2.35
C SER A 66 3.28 -28.85 -2.54
N SER A 67 4.51 -28.55 -2.94
CA SER A 67 5.57 -29.55 -2.86
C SER A 67 5.90 -29.77 -1.38
N ARG A 68 5.77 -31.03 -0.91
CA ARG A 68 6.31 -31.41 0.40
C ARG A 68 7.82 -31.25 0.35
N LEU A 69 8.35 -30.30 1.10
CA LEU A 69 9.79 -30.11 1.24
C LEU A 69 10.36 -31.30 2.03
N ARG A 70 11.39 -31.93 1.48
CA ARG A 70 12.11 -33.01 2.15
C ARG A 70 13.01 -32.41 3.23
N PRO A 71 13.11 -33.03 4.43
CA PRO A 71 14.06 -32.60 5.43
C PRO A 71 15.49 -32.70 4.88
N ALA A 72 16.32 -31.69 5.15
CA ALA A 72 17.68 -31.60 4.64
C ALA A 72 18.61 -32.67 5.23
N THR A 73 18.35 -33.14 6.46
CA THR A 73 19.05 -34.28 7.09
C THR A 73 18.25 -34.76 8.32
N GLY A 74 17.90 -36.05 8.38
CA GLY A 74 17.55 -36.83 9.60
C GLY A 74 16.43 -36.35 10.54
N GLY A 75 15.81 -35.19 10.31
CA GLY A 75 14.82 -34.58 11.19
C GLY A 75 13.39 -34.65 10.67
N LEU A 76 12.44 -34.25 11.53
CA LEU A 76 11.04 -34.07 11.13
C LEU A 76 10.95 -33.07 9.95
N PRO A 77 10.03 -33.30 9.01
CA PRO A 77 9.82 -32.36 7.92
C PRO A 77 9.41 -30.99 8.48
N PRO A 78 9.96 -29.89 7.94
CA PRO A 78 9.59 -28.55 8.38
C PRO A 78 8.10 -28.29 8.17
N SER A 79 7.40 -27.85 9.22
CA SER A 79 6.02 -27.38 9.12
C SER A 79 5.99 -25.91 8.71
N TYR A 80 5.38 -25.62 7.58
CA TYR A 80 5.16 -24.24 7.12
C TYR A 80 3.69 -23.86 7.34
N HIS A 81 3.48 -22.66 7.89
CA HIS A 81 2.16 -22.07 8.03
C HIS A 81 1.96 -20.99 6.98
N ARG A 82 0.71 -20.82 6.53
CA ARG A 82 0.35 -19.75 5.60
C ARG A 82 0.21 -18.44 6.37
N LEU A 83 0.82 -17.38 5.87
CA LEU A 83 0.52 -16.03 6.34
C LEU A 83 -0.94 -15.70 6.05
N ALA A 84 -1.70 -15.37 7.08
CA ALA A 84 -3.11 -15.00 6.97
C ALA A 84 -3.27 -13.51 7.27
N GLY A 85 -4.02 -12.83 6.40
CA GLY A 85 -4.46 -11.46 6.58
C GLY A 85 -5.90 -11.31 6.07
N PRO A 86 -6.52 -10.13 6.23
CA PRO A 86 -7.88 -9.89 5.75
C PRO A 86 -7.99 -9.88 4.20
N GLU A 87 -6.87 -10.02 3.50
CA GLU A 87 -6.77 -9.89 2.04
C GLU A 87 -6.17 -11.14 1.40
N TYR A 88 -6.70 -11.55 0.24
CA TYR A 88 -6.11 -12.60 -0.58
C TYR A 88 -5.04 -12.00 -1.49
N GLY A 89 -3.83 -11.80 -0.95
CA GLY A 89 -2.72 -11.17 -1.67
C GLY A 89 -1.91 -12.14 -2.53
N LEU A 90 -1.44 -11.66 -3.68
CA LEU A 90 -0.34 -12.24 -4.43
C LEU A 90 0.91 -11.39 -4.22
N TYR A 91 2.08 -12.04 -4.24
CA TYR A 91 3.35 -11.35 -4.12
C TYR A 91 4.34 -11.79 -5.20
N LEU A 92 5.16 -10.85 -5.64
CA LEU A 92 6.30 -11.08 -6.51
C LEU A 92 7.54 -10.49 -5.86
N ARG A 93 8.58 -11.30 -5.71
CA ARG A 93 9.87 -10.90 -5.11
C ARG A 93 11.00 -11.14 -6.08
N GLY A 94 12.01 -10.30 -6.01
CA GLY A 94 13.19 -10.48 -6.82
C GLY A 94 14.27 -9.46 -6.51
N ARG A 95 15.27 -9.45 -7.39
CA ARG A 95 16.40 -8.53 -7.35
C ARG A 95 16.49 -7.80 -8.67
N ALA A 96 16.95 -6.57 -8.65
CA ALA A 96 17.19 -5.77 -9.83
C ALA A 96 18.39 -4.85 -9.63
N ARG A 97 18.82 -4.21 -10.72
CA ARG A 97 19.94 -3.27 -10.72
C ARG A 97 19.58 -2.06 -11.56
N LEU A 98 19.89 -0.88 -11.05
CA LEU A 98 19.80 0.35 -11.83
C LEU A 98 20.79 0.34 -13.00
N ARG A 99 20.37 0.97 -14.09
CA ARG A 99 21.17 1.32 -15.26
C ARG A 99 20.95 2.80 -15.49
N GLU A 100 22.00 3.58 -15.36
CA GLU A 100 21.94 5.05 -15.43
C GLU A 100 20.88 5.64 -14.48
N GLY A 101 20.78 5.10 -13.27
CA GLY A 101 19.82 5.57 -12.26
C GLY A 101 18.39 5.05 -12.41
N ARG A 102 18.12 4.14 -13.37
CA ARG A 102 16.77 3.59 -13.61
C ARG A 102 16.75 2.08 -13.75
N ALA A 103 15.67 1.45 -13.34
CA ALA A 103 15.40 0.03 -13.60
C ALA A 103 13.93 -0.17 -13.97
N VAL A 104 13.67 -1.09 -14.89
CA VAL A 104 12.32 -1.53 -15.25
C VAL A 104 12.12 -2.92 -14.68
N LEU A 105 11.07 -3.09 -13.90
CA LEU A 105 10.62 -4.36 -13.36
C LEU A 105 9.44 -4.84 -14.20
N GLU A 106 9.69 -5.82 -15.08
CA GLU A 106 8.64 -6.45 -15.88
C GLU A 106 7.80 -7.38 -15.01
N LEU A 107 6.48 -7.22 -15.06
CA LEU A 107 5.52 -8.04 -14.35
C LEU A 107 5.17 -9.26 -15.22
N PRO A 108 5.29 -10.49 -14.70
CA PRO A 108 4.89 -11.67 -15.45
C PRO A 108 3.41 -11.61 -15.86
N PRO A 109 3.03 -12.02 -17.09
CA PRO A 109 1.64 -11.91 -17.57
C PRO A 109 0.61 -12.55 -16.63
N HIS A 110 0.90 -13.76 -16.14
CA HIS A 110 0.03 -14.47 -15.20
C HIS A 110 -0.16 -13.73 -13.87
N PHE A 111 0.82 -12.93 -13.44
CA PHE A 111 0.70 -12.10 -12.25
C PHE A 111 -0.23 -10.92 -12.52
N VAL A 112 -0.04 -10.21 -13.64
CA VAL A 112 -0.88 -9.08 -14.07
C VAL A 112 -2.35 -9.50 -14.21
N GLU A 113 -2.61 -10.65 -14.84
CA GLU A 113 -3.96 -11.19 -15.02
C GLU A 113 -4.65 -11.57 -13.70
N SER A 114 -3.85 -11.89 -12.67
CA SER A 114 -4.35 -12.40 -11.40
C SER A 114 -4.60 -11.32 -10.35
N ILE A 115 -4.14 -10.09 -10.52
CA ILE A 115 -4.19 -9.05 -9.50
C ILE A 115 -5.23 -7.95 -9.81
N GLN A 116 -5.59 -7.18 -8.79
CA GLN A 116 -6.23 -5.88 -8.94
C GLN A 116 -5.14 -4.80 -9.06
N PRO A 117 -4.92 -4.19 -10.23
CA PRO A 117 -3.77 -3.31 -10.46
C PRO A 117 -3.68 -2.12 -9.49
N ASP A 118 -4.82 -1.56 -9.10
CA ASP A 118 -4.91 -0.38 -8.21
C ASP A 118 -4.46 -0.68 -6.77
N THR A 119 -4.35 -1.95 -6.41
CA THR A 119 -3.92 -2.40 -5.08
C THR A 119 -2.42 -2.69 -5.01
N LEU A 120 -1.69 -2.57 -6.12
CA LEU A 120 -0.28 -2.89 -6.20
C LEU A 120 0.56 -1.94 -5.33
N THR A 121 1.27 -2.48 -4.35
CA THR A 121 2.32 -1.79 -3.60
C THR A 121 3.68 -2.35 -3.95
N VAL A 122 4.70 -1.49 -3.88
CA VAL A 122 6.07 -1.81 -4.27
C VAL A 122 6.97 -1.40 -3.11
N HIS A 123 7.69 -2.36 -2.56
CA HIS A 123 8.68 -2.14 -1.51
C HIS A 123 10.06 -2.37 -2.12
N LEU A 124 10.95 -1.40 -1.93
CA LEU A 124 12.29 -1.39 -2.50
C LEU A 124 13.30 -1.37 -1.35
N THR A 125 14.31 -2.23 -1.44
CA THR A 125 15.40 -2.29 -0.46
C THR A 125 16.73 -2.19 -1.20
N PRO A 126 17.42 -1.03 -1.15
CA PRO A 126 18.76 -0.92 -1.69
C PRO A 126 19.71 -1.94 -1.06
N THR A 127 20.56 -2.56 -1.89
CA THR A 127 21.61 -3.49 -1.46
C THR A 127 23.02 -3.01 -1.85
N ALA A 128 23.09 -1.83 -2.47
CA ALA A 128 24.31 -1.11 -2.79
C ALA A 128 24.10 0.38 -2.51
N ASP A 129 25.19 1.14 -2.42
CA ASP A 129 25.15 2.57 -2.14
C ASP A 129 24.40 3.35 -3.22
N CYS A 130 23.48 4.22 -2.77
CA CYS A 130 22.66 5.08 -3.61
C CYS A 130 21.98 6.16 -2.75
N ARG A 131 21.40 7.15 -3.41
CA ARG A 131 20.65 8.24 -2.74
C ARG A 131 19.25 7.86 -2.27
N GLY A 132 18.90 6.57 -2.36
CA GLY A 132 17.56 6.04 -2.18
C GLY A 132 16.82 5.83 -3.49
N LEU A 133 15.74 5.06 -3.42
CA LEU A 133 14.99 4.60 -4.59
C LEU A 133 13.52 5.00 -4.47
N TYR A 134 12.88 5.25 -5.60
CA TYR A 134 11.44 5.48 -5.66
C TYR A 134 10.83 4.89 -6.93
N VAL A 135 9.52 4.65 -6.91
CA VAL A 135 8.77 4.25 -8.10
C VAL A 135 8.47 5.50 -8.91
N SER A 136 9.12 5.65 -10.06
CA SER A 136 8.94 6.81 -10.94
C SER A 136 7.74 6.69 -11.88
N ALA A 137 7.35 5.46 -12.22
CA ALA A 137 6.16 5.20 -13.04
C ALA A 137 5.61 3.79 -12.79
N ARG A 138 4.32 3.62 -13.05
CA ARG A 138 3.62 2.33 -13.04
C ARG A 138 2.86 2.17 -14.35
N GLY A 139 3.16 1.10 -15.08
CA GLY A 139 2.40 0.65 -16.24
C GLY A 139 1.49 -0.51 -15.88
N ALA A 140 0.75 -1.02 -16.87
CA ALA A 140 -0.09 -2.19 -16.70
C ALA A 140 0.72 -3.48 -16.44
N ASP A 141 1.91 -3.56 -17.04
CA ASP A 141 2.77 -4.73 -17.12
C ASP A 141 4.19 -4.48 -16.57
N ARG A 142 4.45 -3.29 -16.03
CA ARG A 142 5.79 -2.95 -15.51
C ARG A 142 5.77 -1.87 -14.45
N VAL A 143 6.83 -1.87 -13.64
CA VAL A 143 7.12 -0.82 -12.65
C VAL A 143 8.47 -0.21 -12.98
N VAL A 144 8.55 1.12 -13.05
CA VAL A 144 9.82 1.82 -13.25
C VAL A 144 10.31 2.35 -11.90
N VAL A 145 11.53 1.97 -11.55
CA VAL A 145 12.25 2.43 -10.35
C VAL A 145 13.34 3.39 -10.79
N ALA A 146 13.50 4.48 -10.03
CA ALA A 146 14.56 5.46 -10.26
C ALA A 146 15.27 5.81 -8.95
N GLU A 147 16.50 6.29 -9.08
CA GLU A 147 17.27 6.83 -7.97
C GLU A 147 16.83 8.26 -7.63
N LEU A 148 16.74 8.57 -6.34
CA LEU A 148 16.39 9.91 -5.86
C LEU A 148 17.41 10.96 -6.30
N ALA A 149 16.95 12.22 -6.37
CA ALA A 149 17.75 13.39 -6.71
C ALA A 149 18.50 13.29 -8.05
N GLY A 150 17.92 12.57 -9.03
CA GLY A 150 18.52 12.39 -10.35
C GLY A 150 19.82 11.59 -10.33
N GLY A 151 19.99 10.71 -9.34
CA GLY A 151 21.13 9.80 -9.28
C GLY A 151 21.23 8.94 -10.55
N ARG A 152 22.46 8.59 -10.92
CA ARG A 152 22.78 7.79 -12.11
C ARG A 152 23.55 6.52 -11.77
N SER A 153 23.46 6.07 -10.52
CA SER A 153 24.20 4.89 -10.06
C SER A 153 23.74 3.63 -10.79
N ALA A 154 24.51 2.57 -10.61
CA ALA A 154 24.14 1.20 -10.98
C ALA A 154 23.89 0.36 -9.72
N ALA A 155 23.25 0.94 -8.70
CA ALA A 155 22.98 0.26 -7.44
C ALA A 155 22.05 -0.95 -7.63
N SER A 156 22.36 -2.05 -6.93
CA SER A 156 21.48 -3.21 -6.83
C SER A 156 20.44 -3.01 -5.73
N PHE A 157 19.29 -3.66 -5.87
CA PHE A 157 18.23 -3.62 -4.88
C PHE A 157 17.37 -4.89 -4.94
N ASP A 158 16.79 -5.23 -3.80
CA ASP A 158 15.74 -6.24 -3.69
C ASP A 158 14.38 -5.55 -3.76
N TYR A 159 13.36 -6.27 -4.24
CA TYR A 159 12.00 -5.77 -4.31
C TYR A 159 10.97 -6.80 -3.81
N LEU A 160 9.87 -6.27 -3.28
CA LEU A 160 8.65 -7.01 -2.97
C LEU A 160 7.45 -6.24 -3.51
N LEU A 161 6.73 -6.85 -4.42
CA LEU A 161 5.47 -6.35 -4.96
C LEU A 161 4.33 -7.14 -4.32
N LEU A 162 3.31 -6.43 -3.85
CA LEU A 162 2.13 -7.00 -3.21
C LEU A 162 0.89 -6.43 -3.88
N ALA A 163 -0.08 -7.28 -4.22
CA ALA A 163 -1.37 -6.83 -4.73
C ALA A 163 -2.47 -7.78 -4.29
N GLN A 164 -3.68 -7.27 -4.14
CA GLN A 164 -4.86 -8.11 -3.94
C GLN A 164 -5.11 -8.92 -5.20
N ARG A 165 -5.46 -10.19 -5.02
CA ARG A 165 -5.91 -11.03 -6.12
C ARG A 165 -7.28 -10.55 -6.62
N ARG A 166 -7.50 -10.63 -7.92
CA ARG A 166 -8.83 -10.48 -8.49
C ARG A 166 -9.74 -11.57 -7.92
N SER A 167 -10.90 -11.19 -7.41
CA SER A 167 -11.95 -12.15 -7.09
C SER A 167 -12.49 -12.70 -8.39
N ALA A 168 -12.80 -14.00 -8.42
CA ALA A 168 -13.69 -14.50 -9.45
C ALA A 168 -15.06 -13.86 -9.21
N SER A 169 -15.59 -13.15 -10.21
CA SER A 169 -16.97 -12.69 -10.20
C SER A 169 -17.92 -13.86 -10.38
#